data_AF-A0A3A5UWG6-F1
#
_entry.id   AF-A0A3A5UWG6-F1
#
_cell.length_a   1.000
_cell.length_b   1.000
_cell.length_c   1.000
_cell.angle_alpha   90.00
_cell.angle_beta   90.00
_cell.angle_gamma   90.00
#
_symmetry.space_group_name_H-M   'P 1'
#
loop_
_entity.id
_entity.type
_entity.pdbx_description
1 polymer ?
#
loop_
_entity_poly.entity_id
_entity_poly.type
_entity_poly.pdbx_seq_one_letter_code
_entity_poly.pdbx_strand_id
1 'polypeptide(L)'
;EVSSEIRDELFENGIRFGKSLQLINILRDIPEDIAMGRCYIPMEKLLEYDLKPEDLLDSKNMDKFRPLFDSYISKAYNHLNCAIKWVNLLPKNQYRLRFTCILPILIGQSTLKMLSENNVLDNKNRIKVSRKEIKSIFRKSLFASITKKSTSKLIEQNDIFFEK
;
A
#
# COMPACT_ATOMS: atom_id res chain seq x y z
N GLU A 1 26.79 -15.49 -12.16
CA GLU A 1 25.65 -15.95 -11.33
C GLU A 1 25.21 -14.84 -10.39
N VAL A 2 23.96 -14.84 -9.94
CA VAL A 2 23.49 -13.90 -8.90
C VAL A 2 24.01 -14.39 -7.56
N SER A 3 24.65 -13.54 -6.75
CA SER A 3 25.20 -13.93 -5.46
C SER A 3 24.09 -14.39 -4.49
N SER A 4 24.46 -15.20 -3.48
CA SER A 4 23.51 -15.68 -2.47
C SER A 4 22.83 -14.51 -1.77
N GLU A 5 23.60 -13.47 -1.43
CA GLU A 5 23.10 -12.30 -0.71
C GLU A 5 22.01 -11.55 -1.51
N ILE A 6 22.22 -11.37 -2.83
CA ILE A 6 21.22 -10.70 -3.68
C ILE A 6 19.94 -11.54 -3.79
N ARG A 7 20.07 -12.87 -3.80
CA ARG A 7 18.92 -13.78 -3.84
C ARG A 7 18.09 -13.67 -2.55
N ASP A 8 18.75 -13.65 -1.41
CA ASP A 8 18.10 -13.54 -0.10
C ASP A 8 17.43 -12.17 0.05
N GLU A 9 18.09 -11.08 -0.37
CA GLU A 9 17.49 -9.74 -0.41
C GLU A 9 16.27 -9.67 -1.33
N LEU A 10 16.32 -10.31 -2.50
CA LEU A 10 15.17 -10.39 -3.40
C LEU A 10 14.02 -11.18 -2.78
N PHE A 11 14.30 -12.26 -2.06
CA PHE A 11 13.27 -13.06 -1.43
C PHE A 11 12.58 -12.30 -0.29
N GLU A 12 13.36 -11.76 0.65
CA GLU A 12 12.84 -11.06 1.82
C GLU A 12 12.06 -9.79 1.45
N ASN A 13 12.61 -8.98 0.54
CA ASN A 13 11.89 -7.80 0.07
C ASN A 13 10.66 -8.18 -0.78
N GLY A 14 10.68 -9.32 -1.48
CA GLY A 14 9.54 -9.85 -2.20
C GLY A 14 8.38 -10.24 -1.28
N ILE A 15 8.67 -10.89 -0.14
CA ILE A 15 7.67 -11.18 0.90
C ILE A 15 7.05 -9.87 1.41
N ARG A 16 7.88 -8.88 1.73
CA ARG A 16 7.39 -7.57 2.22
C ARG A 16 6.55 -6.85 1.16
N PHE A 17 6.92 -6.94 -0.11
CA PHE A 17 6.11 -6.40 -1.19
C PHE A 17 4.71 -7.04 -1.22
N GLY A 18 4.62 -8.37 -1.20
CA GLY A 18 3.33 -9.06 -1.12
C GLY A 18 2.50 -8.62 0.10
N LYS A 19 3.13 -8.55 1.29
CA LYS A 19 2.49 -8.08 2.53
C LYS A 19 1.96 -6.66 2.44
N SER A 20 2.70 -5.73 1.82
CA SER A 20 2.20 -4.35 1.62
C SER A 20 0.94 -4.31 0.78
N LEU A 21 0.91 -5.01 -0.35
CA LEU A 21 -0.25 -5.01 -1.24
C LEU A 21 -1.47 -5.65 -0.57
N GLN A 22 -1.27 -6.74 0.17
CA GLN A 22 -2.34 -7.39 0.91
C GLN A 22 -2.88 -6.51 2.02
N LEU A 23 -2.00 -5.86 2.80
CA LEU A 23 -2.43 -4.99 3.89
C LEU A 23 -3.15 -3.73 3.36
N ILE A 24 -2.69 -3.14 2.26
CA ILE A 24 -3.39 -2.02 1.60
C ILE A 24 -4.80 -2.43 1.18
N ASN A 25 -4.97 -3.62 0.60
CA ASN A 25 -6.29 -4.13 0.23
C ASN A 25 -7.18 -4.32 1.45
N ILE A 26 -6.67 -4.97 2.51
CA ILE A 26 -7.39 -5.14 3.79
C ILE A 26 -7.86 -3.79 4.32
N LEU A 27 -6.99 -2.78 4.37
CA LEU A 27 -7.32 -1.47 4.91
C LEU A 27 -8.34 -0.71 4.06
N ARG A 28 -8.22 -0.79 2.73
CA ARG A 28 -9.12 -0.11 1.80
C ARG A 28 -10.53 -0.71 1.82
N ASP A 29 -10.62 -2.02 1.94
CA ASP A 29 -11.87 -2.77 1.75
C ASP A 29 -12.57 -3.14 3.09
N ILE A 30 -12.14 -2.57 4.22
CA ILE A 30 -12.75 -2.80 5.56
C ILE A 30 -14.29 -2.70 5.54
N PRO A 31 -14.91 -1.63 5.00
CA PRO A 31 -16.36 -1.49 5.07
C PRO A 31 -17.09 -2.60 4.33
N GLU A 32 -16.60 -2.95 3.13
CA GLU A 32 -17.17 -4.02 2.32
C GLU A 32 -16.96 -5.40 2.95
N ASP A 33 -15.76 -5.66 3.49
CA ASP A 33 -15.45 -6.93 4.14
C ASP A 33 -16.32 -7.15 5.37
N ILE A 34 -16.46 -6.13 6.24
CA ILE A 34 -17.30 -6.23 7.44
C ILE A 34 -18.77 -6.38 7.07
N ALA A 35 -19.25 -5.67 6.05
CA ALA A 35 -20.62 -5.84 5.55
C ALA A 35 -20.89 -7.25 5.00
N MET A 36 -19.86 -7.97 4.55
CA MET A 36 -19.91 -9.38 4.16
C MET A 36 -19.68 -10.36 5.33
N GLY A 37 -19.58 -9.87 6.56
CA GLY A 37 -19.31 -10.67 7.75
C GLY A 37 -17.85 -11.13 7.89
N ARG A 38 -16.90 -10.43 7.25
CA ARG A 38 -15.47 -10.75 7.29
C ARG A 38 -14.71 -9.64 8.02
N CYS A 39 -13.87 -10.01 8.97
CA CYS A 39 -12.97 -9.07 9.64
C CYS A 39 -11.53 -9.61 9.58
N TYR A 40 -10.61 -8.81 9.02
CA TYR A 40 -9.18 -9.13 8.94
C TYR A 40 -8.33 -8.34 9.93
N ILE A 41 -8.93 -7.41 10.68
CA ILE A 41 -8.27 -6.72 11.78
C ILE A 41 -8.32 -7.62 13.02
N PRO A 42 -7.19 -7.90 13.69
CA PRO A 42 -7.17 -8.71 14.91
C PRO A 42 -8.12 -8.16 15.98
N MET A 43 -8.93 -9.04 16.56
CA MET A 43 -9.93 -8.65 17.55
C MET A 43 -9.27 -8.05 18.81
N GLU A 44 -8.14 -8.59 19.25
CA GLU A 44 -7.42 -8.07 20.42
C GLU A 44 -7.00 -6.61 20.19
N LYS A 45 -6.65 -6.26 18.95
CA LYS A 45 -6.27 -4.89 18.59
C LYS A 45 -7.45 -3.94 18.56
N LEU A 46 -8.65 -4.38 18.17
CA LEU A 46 -9.84 -3.55 18.25
C LEU A 46 -10.24 -3.31 19.72
N LEU A 47 -10.12 -4.34 20.57
CA LEU A 47 -10.43 -4.25 22.00
C LEU A 47 -9.54 -3.24 22.76
N GLU A 48 -8.27 -3.08 22.36
CA GLU A 48 -7.38 -2.02 22.90
C GLU A 48 -7.97 -0.60 22.74
N TYR A 49 -8.90 -0.42 21.79
CA TYR A 49 -9.61 0.82 21.52
C TYR A 49 -11.11 0.69 21.82
N ASP A 50 -11.54 -0.28 22.64
CA ASP A 50 -12.93 -0.54 22.98
C ASP A 50 -13.85 -0.66 21.73
N LEU A 51 -13.33 -1.29 20.66
CA LEU A 51 -14.06 -1.55 19.42
C LEU A 51 -14.27 -3.05 19.22
N LYS A 52 -15.36 -3.39 18.54
CA LYS A 52 -15.59 -4.71 17.92
C LYS A 52 -15.77 -4.55 16.40
N PRO A 53 -15.66 -5.64 15.61
CA PRO A 53 -15.74 -5.56 14.15
C PRO A 53 -16.99 -4.83 13.63
N GLU A 54 -18.15 -5.02 14.25
CA GLU A 54 -19.41 -4.42 13.83
C GLU A 54 -19.43 -2.89 14.00
N ASP A 55 -18.62 -2.37 14.93
CA ASP A 55 -18.49 -0.93 15.16
C ASP A 55 -17.85 -0.23 13.95
N LEU A 56 -17.08 -0.96 13.13
CA LEU A 56 -16.45 -0.44 11.92
C LEU A 56 -17.47 -0.19 10.78
N LEU A 57 -18.74 -0.55 10.96
CA LEU A 57 -19.81 -0.18 10.02
C LEU A 57 -20.33 1.25 10.23
N ASP A 58 -20.06 1.86 11.40
CA ASP A 58 -20.44 3.25 11.69
C ASP A 58 -19.27 4.19 11.45
N SER A 59 -19.44 5.10 10.49
CA SER A 59 -18.41 6.10 10.14
C SER A 59 -18.05 7.03 11.30
N LYS A 60 -18.91 7.15 12.32
CA LYS A 60 -18.65 7.93 13.54
C LYS A 60 -17.55 7.32 14.41
N ASN A 61 -17.28 6.02 14.28
CA ASN A 61 -16.24 5.35 15.07
C ASN A 61 -14.82 5.58 14.52
N MET A 62 -14.68 6.32 13.40
CA MET A 62 -13.38 6.57 12.78
C MET A 62 -12.41 7.26 13.73
N ASP A 63 -12.85 8.22 14.55
CA ASP A 63 -11.94 8.93 15.46
C ASP A 63 -11.32 7.98 16.51
N LYS A 64 -12.11 7.02 16.98
CA LYS A 64 -11.66 5.97 17.91
C LYS A 64 -10.76 4.93 17.22
N PHE A 65 -11.08 4.59 15.97
CA PHE A 65 -10.34 3.63 15.16
C PHE A 65 -9.05 4.19 14.55
N ARG A 66 -8.97 5.52 14.35
CA ARG A 66 -7.90 6.22 13.63
C ARG A 66 -6.49 5.84 14.12
N PRO A 67 -6.19 5.79 15.43
CA PRO A 67 -4.83 5.45 15.87
C PRO A 67 -4.41 4.03 15.47
N LEU A 68 -5.32 3.06 15.57
CA LEU A 68 -5.07 1.69 15.12
C LEU A 68 -4.90 1.63 13.60
N PHE A 69 -5.80 2.30 12.88
CA PHE A 69 -5.78 2.35 11.42
C PHE A 69 -4.47 2.95 10.88
N ASP A 70 -4.04 4.07 11.44
CA ASP A 70 -2.81 4.76 11.05
C ASP A 70 -1.56 3.91 11.38
N SER A 71 -1.60 3.11 12.46
CA SER A 71 -0.53 2.15 12.75
C SER A 71 -0.38 1.09 11.64
N TYR A 72 -1.50 0.64 11.06
CA TYR A 72 -1.48 -0.29 9.93
C TYR A 72 -1.12 0.39 8.61
N ILE A 73 -1.53 1.65 8.39
CA ILE A 73 -1.04 2.45 7.26
C ILE A 73 0.49 2.54 7.31
N SER A 74 1.04 2.90 8.47
CA SER A 74 2.50 2.98 8.67
C SER A 74 3.17 1.63 8.44
N LYS A 75 2.58 0.53 8.92
CA LYS A 75 3.09 -0.82 8.67
C LYS A 75 3.06 -1.18 7.17
N ALA A 76 1.98 -0.87 6.47
CA ALA A 76 1.85 -1.10 5.03
C ALA A 76 2.88 -0.30 4.23
N TYR A 77 3.06 0.97 4.59
CA TYR A 77 4.07 1.86 4.02
C TYR A 77 5.49 1.32 4.22
N ASN A 78 5.83 0.89 5.44
CA ASN A 78 7.12 0.29 5.74
C ASN A 78 7.38 -1.00 4.93
N HIS A 79 6.36 -1.79 4.66
CA HIS A 79 6.48 -2.93 3.75
C HIS A 79 6.65 -2.49 2.29
N LEU A 80 5.94 -1.44 1.86
CA LEU A 80 6.02 -0.90 0.50
C LEU A 80 7.41 -0.31 0.20
N ASN A 81 8.06 0.31 1.18
CA ASN A 81 9.46 0.77 1.09
C ASN A 81 10.44 -0.36 0.77
N CYS A 82 10.16 -1.59 1.19
CA CYS A 82 10.95 -2.75 0.77
C CYS A 82 10.66 -3.19 -0.66
N ALA A 83 9.43 -3.04 -1.16
CA ALA A 83 9.10 -3.27 -2.57
C ALA A 83 9.90 -2.35 -3.51
N ILE A 84 10.15 -1.12 -3.07
CA ILE A 84 10.95 -0.13 -3.80
C ILE A 84 12.40 -0.61 -3.93
N LYS A 85 12.99 -1.10 -2.83
CA LYS A 85 14.32 -1.73 -2.84
C LYS A 85 14.36 -2.93 -3.77
N TRP A 86 13.34 -3.79 -3.69
CA TRP A 86 13.21 -4.97 -4.55
C TRP A 86 13.23 -4.64 -6.04
N VAL A 87 12.44 -3.65 -6.49
CA VAL A 87 12.42 -3.22 -7.90
C VAL A 87 13.77 -2.66 -8.34
N ASN A 88 14.51 -2.03 -7.43
CA ASN A 88 15.84 -1.52 -7.72
C ASN A 88 16.92 -2.61 -7.82
N LEU A 89 16.70 -3.79 -7.21
CA LEU A 89 17.55 -4.97 -7.42
C LEU A 89 17.35 -5.59 -8.82
N LEU A 90 16.15 -5.47 -9.40
CA LEU A 90 15.86 -6.05 -10.72
C LEU A 90 16.79 -5.54 -11.83
N PRO A 91 17.23 -6.42 -12.75
CA PRO A 91 18.00 -6.05 -13.93
C PRO A 91 17.28 -5.01 -14.81
N LYS A 92 18.04 -4.04 -15.37
CA LYS A 92 17.47 -2.95 -16.19
C LYS A 92 16.86 -3.45 -17.51
N ASN A 93 17.41 -4.52 -18.08
CA ASN A 93 16.92 -5.14 -19.31
C ASN A 93 15.56 -5.85 -19.13
N GLN A 94 15.14 -6.12 -17.89
CA GLN A 94 13.84 -6.71 -17.57
C GLN A 94 12.77 -5.62 -17.35
N TYR A 95 12.66 -4.67 -18.29
CA TYR A 95 11.78 -3.50 -18.17
C TYR A 95 10.31 -3.89 -17.97
N ARG A 96 9.84 -5.00 -18.56
CA ARG A 96 8.46 -5.50 -18.37
C ARG A 96 8.18 -5.90 -16.93
N LEU A 97 9.09 -6.67 -16.32
CA LEU A 97 8.97 -7.08 -14.92
C LEU A 97 9.06 -5.87 -13.98
N ARG A 98 10.00 -4.96 -14.24
CA ARG A 98 10.11 -3.70 -13.49
C ARG A 98 8.80 -2.91 -13.57
N PHE A 99 8.25 -2.75 -14.76
CA PHE A 99 6.97 -2.07 -14.98
C PHE A 99 5.82 -2.70 -14.18
N THR A 100 5.67 -4.04 -14.24
CA THR A 100 4.59 -4.74 -13.52
C THR A 100 4.69 -4.60 -12.01
N CYS A 101 5.87 -4.28 -11.48
CA CYS A 101 6.08 -4.07 -10.05
C CYS A 101 5.99 -2.59 -9.64
N ILE A 102 6.47 -1.67 -10.48
CA ILE A 102 6.35 -0.22 -10.22
C ILE A 102 4.88 0.22 -10.19
N LEU A 103 4.07 -0.29 -11.12
CA LEU A 103 2.65 0.07 -11.23
C LEU A 103 1.88 -0.12 -9.90
N PRO A 104 1.84 -1.34 -9.29
CA PRO A 104 1.17 -1.54 -8.02
C PRO A 104 1.84 -0.80 -6.85
N ILE A 105 3.14 -0.52 -6.88
CA ILE A 105 3.80 0.31 -5.86
C ILE A 105 3.20 1.71 -5.85
N LEU A 106 3.13 2.37 -7.01
CA LEU A 106 2.59 3.73 -7.12
C LEU A 106 1.10 3.79 -6.81
N ILE A 107 0.33 2.78 -7.25
CA ILE A 107 -1.09 2.67 -6.86
C ILE A 107 -1.22 2.51 -5.34
N GLY A 108 -0.34 1.71 -4.72
CA GLY A 108 -0.27 1.52 -3.28
C GLY A 108 0.01 2.82 -2.53
N GLN A 109 1.00 3.61 -2.96
CA GLN A 109 1.30 4.93 -2.40
C GLN A 109 0.10 5.88 -2.48
N SER A 110 -0.52 6.01 -3.67
CA SER A 110 -1.73 6.84 -3.82
C SER A 110 -2.86 6.35 -2.91
N THR A 111 -3.07 5.03 -2.82
CA THR A 111 -4.14 4.47 -1.98
C THR A 111 -3.88 4.74 -0.50
N LEU A 112 -2.66 4.51 0.00
CA LEU A 112 -2.30 4.78 1.39
C LEU A 112 -2.47 6.26 1.73
N LYS A 113 -2.13 7.18 0.81
CA LYS A 113 -2.32 8.61 1.01
C LYS A 113 -3.80 8.97 1.15
N MET A 114 -4.63 8.41 0.28
CA MET A 114 -6.07 8.62 0.39
C MET A 114 -6.61 8.03 1.70
N LEU A 115 -6.13 6.86 2.14
CA LEU A 115 -6.53 6.25 3.41
C LEU A 115 -6.13 7.11 4.63
N SER A 116 -4.95 7.73 4.62
CA SER A 116 -4.53 8.61 5.72
C SER A 116 -5.35 9.90 5.81
N GLU A 117 -5.80 10.43 4.67
CA GLU A 117 -6.52 11.71 4.61
C GLU A 117 -8.04 11.57 4.77
N ASN A 118 -8.61 10.38 4.55
CA ASN A 118 -10.06 10.18 4.47
C ASN A 118 -10.58 9.21 5.54
N ASN A 119 -11.88 9.26 5.81
CA ASN A 119 -12.56 8.30 6.67
C ASN A 119 -12.90 7.05 5.85
N VAL A 120 -12.18 5.95 6.08
CA VAL A 120 -12.42 4.70 5.35
C VAL A 120 -13.76 4.06 5.70
N LEU A 121 -14.30 4.32 6.89
CA LEU A 121 -15.58 3.78 7.35
C LEU A 121 -16.80 4.49 6.71
N ASP A 122 -16.58 5.59 5.96
CA ASP A 122 -17.64 6.24 5.18
C ASP A 122 -17.95 5.48 3.89
N ASN A 123 -18.93 4.58 3.96
CA ASN A 123 -19.37 3.76 2.84
C ASN A 123 -19.95 4.57 1.66
N LYS A 124 -20.31 5.85 1.85
CA LYS A 124 -20.78 6.71 0.73
C LYS A 124 -19.62 7.16 -0.14
N ASN A 125 -18.43 7.33 0.43
CA ASN A 125 -17.26 7.90 -0.22
C ASN A 125 -16.13 6.87 -0.29
N ARG A 126 -16.32 5.83 -1.12
CA ARG A 126 -15.32 4.78 -1.28
C ARG A 126 -13.98 5.35 -1.76
N ILE A 127 -12.92 5.03 -1.02
CA ILE A 127 -11.55 5.40 -1.34
C ILE A 127 -11.07 4.62 -2.57
N LYS A 128 -10.93 5.31 -3.69
CA LYS A 128 -10.49 4.70 -4.95
C LYS A 128 -9.67 5.67 -5.80
N VAL A 129 -8.50 5.21 -6.22
CA VAL A 129 -7.66 5.92 -7.19
C VAL A 129 -8.44 6.09 -8.50
N SER A 130 -8.57 7.35 -8.95
CA SER A 130 -9.39 7.68 -10.12
C SER A 130 -8.85 7.05 -11.40
N ARG A 131 -9.71 6.74 -12.39
CA ARG A 131 -9.25 6.21 -13.69
C ARG A 131 -8.26 7.14 -14.40
N LYS A 132 -8.40 8.46 -14.22
CA LYS A 132 -7.49 9.47 -14.77
C LYS A 132 -6.11 9.36 -14.12
N GLU A 133 -6.07 9.21 -12.81
CA GLU A 133 -4.84 9.00 -12.05
C GLU A 133 -4.19 7.65 -12.39
N ILE A 134 -4.96 6.56 -12.48
CA ILE A 134 -4.44 5.25 -12.93
C ILE A 134 -3.76 5.36 -14.30
N LYS A 135 -4.36 6.07 -15.27
CA LYS A 135 -3.74 6.31 -16.59
C LYS A 135 -2.44 7.12 -16.47
N SER A 136 -2.40 8.09 -15.56
CA SER A 136 -1.19 8.89 -15.28
C SER A 136 -0.09 8.01 -14.67
N ILE A 137 -0.42 7.24 -13.64
CA ILE A 137 0.48 6.29 -12.97
C ILE A 137 1.02 5.28 -13.98
N PHE A 138 0.17 4.71 -14.85
CA PHE A 138 0.58 3.77 -15.88
C PHE A 138 1.66 4.36 -16.79
N ARG A 139 1.43 5.57 -17.32
CA ARG A 139 2.40 6.27 -18.18
C ARG A 139 3.70 6.52 -17.42
N LYS A 140 3.63 7.05 -16.20
CA LYS A 140 4.81 7.31 -15.35
C LYS A 140 5.59 6.01 -15.06
N SER A 141 4.89 4.91 -14.77
CA SER A 141 5.49 3.59 -14.52
C SER A 141 6.23 3.05 -15.74
N LEU A 142 5.64 3.23 -16.94
CA LEU A 142 6.26 2.80 -18.20
C LEU A 142 7.60 3.51 -18.41
N PHE A 143 7.63 4.84 -18.28
CA PHE A 143 8.87 5.62 -18.41
C PHE A 143 9.88 5.29 -17.32
N ALA A 144 9.44 5.14 -16.07
CA ALA A 144 10.30 4.84 -14.94
C ALA A 144 10.93 3.44 -14.99
N SER A 145 10.29 2.49 -15.68
CA SER A 145 10.80 1.12 -15.82
C SER A 145 12.13 1.02 -16.58
N ILE A 146 12.46 2.03 -17.39
CA ILE A 146 13.64 2.06 -18.27
C ILE A 146 14.95 2.25 -17.48
N THR A 147 14.94 3.05 -16.41
CA THR A 147 16.17 3.33 -15.63
C THR A 147 15.92 3.31 -14.12
N LYS A 148 16.88 2.77 -13.36
CA LYS A 148 16.84 2.74 -11.88
C LYS A 148 16.69 4.15 -11.27
N LYS A 149 17.41 5.15 -11.82
CA LYS A 149 17.35 6.54 -11.36
C LYS A 149 15.95 7.14 -11.53
N SER A 150 15.29 6.87 -12.65
CA SER A 150 13.92 7.33 -12.87
C SER A 150 12.92 6.61 -11.97
N THR A 151 13.16 5.33 -11.66
CA THR A 151 12.35 4.56 -10.70
C THR A 151 12.40 5.21 -9.31
N SER A 152 13.60 5.37 -8.74
CA SER A 152 13.75 5.96 -7.40
C SER A 152 13.18 7.38 -7.33
N LYS A 153 13.48 8.24 -8.30
CA LYS A 153 12.97 9.63 -8.33
C LYS A 153 11.44 9.69 -8.34
N LEU A 154 10.80 8.84 -9.14
CA LEU A 154 9.32 8.83 -9.24
C LEU A 154 8.67 8.35 -7.94
N ILE A 155 9.31 7.39 -7.28
CA ILE A 155 8.82 6.81 -6.03
C ILE A 155 9.00 7.81 -4.88
N GLU A 156 10.19 8.43 -4.76
CA GLU A 156 10.49 9.46 -3.76
C GLU A 156 9.53 10.66 -3.87
N GLN A 157 9.20 11.10 -5.08
CA GLN A 157 8.22 12.17 -5.30
C GLN A 157 6.81 11.85 -4.76
N ASN A 158 6.45 10.57 -4.67
CA ASN A 158 5.18 10.13 -4.09
C ASN A 158 5.30 9.81 -2.59
N ASP A 159 6.51 9.61 -2.05
CA ASP A 159 6.77 9.32 -0.63
C ASP A 159 6.70 10.56 0.29
N ILE A 160 6.92 11.78 -0.25
CA ILE A 160 6.92 13.06 0.51
C ILE A 160 5.66 13.26 1.38
N PHE A 161 4.59 12.51 1.13
CA PHE A 161 3.34 12.59 1.88
C PHE A 161 3.31 11.78 3.19
N PHE A 162 4.27 10.88 3.44
CA PHE A 162 4.34 10.05 4.67
C PHE A 162 5.43 10.48 5.66
N GLU A 163 6.21 11.51 5.35
CA GLU A 163 7.23 12.10 6.24
C GLU A 163 6.69 13.31 7.05
N LYS A 164 5.39 13.60 6.98
CA LYS A 164 4.74 14.66 7.76
C LYS A 164 3.98 14.11 8.96
#